data_AF-A0AAV6YV28-F1
#
_entry.id   AF-A0AAV6YV28-F1
#
_cell.length_a   1.000
_cell.length_b   1.000
_cell.length_c   1.000
_cell.angle_alpha   90.00
_cell.angle_beta   90.00
_cell.angle_gamma   90.00
#
_symmetry.space_group_name_H-M   'P 1'
#
loop_
_entity.id
_entity.type
_entity.pdbx_description
1 polymer ?
#
loop_
_entity_poly.entity_id
_entity_poly.type
_entity_poly.pdbx_seq_one_letter_code
_entity_poly.pdbx_strand_id
1 'polypeptide(L)'
;MVFLILGFLKKQSSDFFRPPLPPSKTQAIKNLGFGTNNKILLEFEKPFWEANATIIQLLWEGDSPLTEPKKDLKKNWMRKLPVFVVLEPPEHLGHVLCGFLAGEESEFMETLTEEEILSSMTDLFRRFTGK
;
A
#
# COMPACT_ATOMS: atom_id res chain seq x y z
N MET A 1 -12.21 -22.93 -18.90
CA MET A 1 -11.59 -21.62 -18.63
C MET A 1 -11.33 -21.54 -17.14
N VAL A 2 -10.12 -21.15 -16.71
CA VAL A 2 -9.73 -21.12 -15.30
C VAL A 2 -9.41 -19.68 -14.93
N PHE A 3 -10.07 -19.15 -13.89
CA PHE A 3 -9.83 -17.80 -13.37
C PHE A 3 -9.13 -17.91 -12.02
N LEU A 4 -7.80 -17.93 -12.04
CA LEU A 4 -6.97 -17.92 -10.84
C LEU A 4 -6.08 -16.68 -10.86
N ILE A 5 -5.85 -16.10 -9.68
CA ILE A 5 -4.94 -14.97 -9.53
C ILE A 5 -3.49 -15.40 -9.86
N LEU A 6 -2.74 -14.52 -10.52
CA LEU A 6 -1.37 -14.82 -10.93
C LEU A 6 -0.45 -15.14 -9.73
N GLY A 7 -0.63 -14.47 -8.59
CA GLY A 7 0.12 -14.78 -7.35
C GLY A 7 -0.08 -16.22 -6.87
N PHE A 8 -1.29 -16.76 -6.98
CA PHE A 8 -1.57 -18.17 -6.70
C PHE A 8 -0.87 -19.08 -7.71
N LEU A 9 -0.98 -18.78 -9.00
CA LEU A 9 -0.32 -19.55 -10.06
C LEU A 9 1.20 -19.55 -9.90
N LYS A 10 1.81 -18.43 -9.51
CA LYS A 10 3.25 -18.35 -9.21
C LYS A 10 3.68 -19.28 -8.08
N LYS A 11 2.82 -19.49 -7.07
CA LYS A 11 3.11 -20.37 -5.92
C LYS A 11 2.75 -21.84 -6.16
N GLN A 12 1.71 -22.13 -6.95
CA GLN A 12 1.07 -23.46 -6.98
C GLN A 12 0.98 -24.09 -8.38
N SER A 13 1.38 -23.40 -9.46
CA SER A 13 1.17 -23.90 -10.83
C SER A 13 1.87 -25.22 -11.16
N SER A 14 2.93 -25.59 -10.44
CA SER A 14 3.62 -26.89 -10.59
C SER A 14 2.74 -28.07 -10.22
N ASP A 15 1.95 -27.94 -9.15
CA ASP A 15 1.24 -29.05 -8.52
C ASP A 15 -0.28 -28.99 -8.75
N PHE A 16 -0.78 -27.81 -9.11
CA PHE A 16 -2.20 -27.54 -9.27
C PHE A 16 -2.80 -28.11 -10.56
N PHE A 17 -2.02 -28.19 -11.65
CA PHE A 17 -2.52 -28.65 -12.96
C PHE A 17 -2.13 -30.09 -13.24
N ARG A 18 -3.11 -30.90 -13.65
CA ARG A 18 -2.92 -32.28 -14.13
C ARG A 18 -3.71 -32.47 -15.43
N PRO A 19 -3.06 -32.61 -16.60
CA PRO A 19 -1.60 -32.61 -16.82
C PRO A 19 -0.94 -31.23 -16.56
N PRO A 20 0.40 -31.19 -16.35
CA PRO A 20 1.12 -29.94 -16.16
C PRO A 20 0.93 -28.94 -17.31
N LEU A 21 1.10 -27.66 -17.01
CA LEU A 21 1.02 -26.61 -18.03
C LEU A 21 2.16 -26.73 -19.05
N PRO A 22 1.90 -26.41 -20.34
CA PRO A 22 2.95 -26.31 -21.34
C PRO A 22 4.05 -25.30 -20.95
N PRO A 23 5.30 -25.50 -21.39
CA PRO A 23 6.43 -24.64 -21.01
C PRO A 23 6.20 -23.14 -21.27
N SER A 24 5.51 -22.79 -22.37
CA SER A 24 5.19 -21.39 -22.70
C SER A 24 4.34 -20.71 -21.63
N LYS A 25 3.36 -21.42 -21.03
CA LYS A 25 2.50 -20.88 -19.97
C LYS A 25 3.23 -20.78 -18.65
N THR A 26 4.04 -21.79 -18.30
CA THR A 26 4.86 -21.76 -17.09
C THR A 26 5.87 -20.61 -17.14
N GLN A 27 6.50 -20.39 -18.29
CA GLN A 27 7.42 -19.27 -18.48
C GLN A 27 6.72 -17.91 -18.38
N ALA A 28 5.51 -17.79 -18.93
CA ALA A 28 4.70 -16.58 -18.79
C ALA A 28 4.32 -16.31 -17.31
N ILE A 29 3.88 -17.33 -16.57
CA ILE A 29 3.58 -17.21 -15.13
C ILE A 29 4.83 -16.74 -14.36
N LYS A 30 6.01 -17.25 -14.70
CA LYS A 30 7.27 -16.84 -14.06
C LYS A 30 7.62 -15.38 -14.36
N ASN A 31 7.52 -14.97 -15.63
CA ASN A 31 8.02 -13.66 -16.09
C ASN A 31 7.08 -12.49 -15.81
N LEU A 32 5.77 -12.70 -15.74
CA LEU A 32 4.83 -11.61 -15.46
C LEU A 32 4.99 -11.10 -14.02
N GLY A 33 4.98 -9.77 -13.84
CA GLY A 33 5.02 -9.16 -12.51
C GLY A 33 3.74 -9.39 -11.72
N PHE A 34 3.86 -9.61 -10.41
CA PHE A 34 2.75 -9.64 -9.46
C PHE A 34 3.25 -9.06 -8.14
N GLY A 35 2.73 -7.91 -7.73
CA GLY A 35 3.22 -7.18 -6.56
C GLY A 35 2.09 -6.80 -5.61
N THR A 36 2.48 -6.23 -4.48
CA THR A 36 1.60 -5.91 -3.35
C THR A 36 1.27 -4.42 -3.33
N ASN A 37 -0.02 -4.09 -3.14
CA ASN A 37 -0.51 -2.72 -2.97
C ASN A 37 -1.68 -2.74 -1.97
N ASN A 38 -1.44 -2.20 -0.77
CA ASN A 38 -2.41 -2.13 0.32
C ASN A 38 -2.97 -0.73 0.51
N LYS A 39 -4.13 -0.71 1.19
CA LYS A 39 -4.81 0.50 1.62
C LYS A 39 -4.83 0.58 3.14
N ILE A 40 -4.58 1.77 3.67
CA ILE A 40 -4.77 2.08 5.10
C ILE A 40 -5.95 3.04 5.18
N LEU A 41 -7.02 2.64 5.86
CA LEU A 41 -8.19 3.47 6.10
C LEU A 41 -8.09 4.06 7.51
N LEU A 42 -8.14 5.38 7.60
CA LEU A 42 -8.01 6.12 8.85
C LEU A 42 -9.24 6.98 9.05
N GLU A 43 -10.03 6.64 10.04
CA GLU A 43 -11.21 7.39 10.45
C GLU A 43 -10.84 8.42 11.51
N PHE A 44 -11.39 9.62 11.38
CA PHE A 44 -11.20 10.72 12.31
C PHE A 44 -12.55 11.19 12.85
N GLU A 45 -12.59 11.56 14.13
CA GLU A 45 -13.79 12.16 14.72
C GLU A 45 -14.14 13.50 14.05
N LYS A 46 -13.12 14.27 13.66
CA LYS A 46 -13.25 15.55 12.96
C LYS A 46 -12.18 15.65 11.86
N PRO A 47 -12.52 16.17 10.68
CA PRO A 47 -11.54 16.35 9.63
C PRO A 47 -10.56 17.45 10.05
N PHE A 48 -9.26 17.19 9.90
CA PHE A 48 -8.23 18.22 10.07
C PHE A 48 -7.83 18.89 8.75
N TRP A 49 -8.34 18.38 7.62
CA TRP A 49 -8.12 18.88 6.27
C TRP A 49 -9.25 19.82 5.83
N GLU A 50 -9.02 20.57 4.75
CA GLU A 50 -9.99 21.50 4.17
C GLU A 50 -11.23 20.77 3.64
N ALA A 51 -12.40 21.39 3.75
CA ALA A 51 -13.69 20.77 3.39
C ALA A 51 -13.82 20.37 1.91
N ASN A 52 -13.01 20.97 1.02
CA ASN A 52 -12.97 20.65 -0.41
C ASN A 52 -11.73 19.84 -0.81
N ALA A 53 -10.92 19.38 0.15
CA ALA A 53 -9.76 18.57 -0.13
C ALA A 53 -10.19 17.16 -0.54
N THR A 54 -9.76 16.71 -1.71
CA THR A 54 -9.99 15.33 -2.17
C THR A 54 -8.76 14.45 -1.98
N ILE A 55 -7.58 15.08 -1.86
CA ILE A 55 -6.28 14.42 -1.81
C ILE A 55 -5.35 15.18 -0.87
N ILE A 56 -4.61 14.45 -0.05
CA ILE A 56 -3.49 14.95 0.76
C ILE A 56 -2.21 14.26 0.26
N GLN A 57 -1.26 15.03 -0.25
CA GLN A 57 0.03 14.50 -0.70
C GLN A 57 1.12 14.78 0.34
N LEU A 58 1.96 13.78 0.61
CA LEU A 58 3.10 13.92 1.50
C LEU A 58 4.40 14.05 0.69
N LEU A 59 5.10 15.18 0.87
CA LEU A 59 6.38 15.44 0.23
C LEU A 59 7.50 15.42 1.27
N TRP A 60 8.36 14.41 1.19
CA TRP A 60 9.51 14.27 2.09
C TRP A 60 10.65 15.17 1.64
N GLU A 61 11.14 16.03 2.55
CA GLU A 61 12.34 16.82 2.31
C GLU A 61 13.57 15.93 2.07
N GLY A 62 14.35 16.27 1.06
CA GLY A 62 15.59 15.56 0.72
C GLY A 62 15.39 14.27 -0.09
N ASP A 63 14.14 13.90 -0.45
CA ASP A 63 13.93 12.83 -1.42
C ASP A 63 14.22 13.30 -2.84
N SER A 64 15.03 12.52 -3.53
CA SER A 64 15.38 12.73 -4.93
C SER A 64 15.08 11.46 -5.71
N PRO A 65 14.46 11.55 -6.90
CA PRO A 65 14.25 10.38 -7.77
C PRO A 65 15.57 9.75 -8.24
N LEU A 66 16.70 10.45 -8.05
CA LEU A 66 18.04 9.99 -8.43
C LEU A 66 18.78 9.29 -7.29
N THR A 67 18.21 9.24 -6.09
CA THR A 67 18.85 8.66 -4.91
C THR A 67 18.01 7.49 -4.41
N GLU A 68 18.62 6.31 -4.30
CA GLU A 68 17.94 5.18 -3.69
C GLU A 68 17.70 5.46 -2.20
N PRO A 69 16.43 5.41 -1.72
CA PRO A 69 16.15 5.54 -0.31
C PRO A 69 16.88 4.45 0.48
N LYS A 70 17.30 4.77 1.71
CA LYS A 70 17.86 3.77 2.63
C LYS A 70 16.81 2.68 2.87
N LYS A 71 17.13 1.42 2.49
CA LYS A 71 16.28 0.21 2.62
C LYS A 71 15.99 -0.25 4.06
N ASP A 72 16.09 0.65 5.05
CA ASP A 72 15.67 0.34 6.42
C ASP A 72 14.13 0.39 6.49
N LEU A 73 13.48 -0.72 6.10
CA LEU A 73 12.03 -0.84 6.05
C LEU A 73 11.39 -0.47 7.39
N LYS A 74 11.97 -0.95 8.51
CA LYS A 74 11.44 -0.67 9.85
C LYS A 74 11.34 0.82 10.15
N LYS A 75 12.29 1.62 9.66
CA LYS A 75 12.30 3.08 9.90
C LYS A 75 11.59 3.89 8.83
N ASN A 76 11.54 3.38 7.60
CA ASN A 76 11.21 4.21 6.43
C ASN A 76 9.98 3.73 5.65
N TRP A 77 9.30 2.65 6.04
CA TRP A 77 8.18 2.11 5.26
C TRP A 77 7.09 3.16 4.97
N MET A 78 6.77 4.01 5.94
CA MET A 78 5.79 5.09 5.79
C MET A 78 6.16 6.11 4.71
N ARG A 79 7.44 6.22 4.35
CA ARG A 79 7.89 7.14 3.29
C ARG A 79 7.34 6.77 1.92
N LYS A 80 6.89 5.52 1.76
CA LYS A 80 6.20 5.02 0.56
C LYS A 80 4.70 5.24 0.56
N LEU A 81 4.15 6.03 1.50
CA LEU A 81 2.79 6.57 1.44
C LEU A 81 2.83 7.97 0.82
N PRO A 82 2.75 8.11 -0.52
CA PRO A 82 2.84 9.42 -1.16
C PRO A 82 1.55 10.23 -1.03
N VAL A 83 0.41 9.54 -0.85
CA VAL A 83 -0.90 10.14 -1.03
C VAL A 83 -1.96 9.48 -0.16
N PHE A 84 -2.85 10.32 0.37
CA PHE A 84 -4.11 9.94 0.99
C PHE A 84 -5.25 10.53 0.19
N VAL A 85 -6.27 9.73 -0.10
CA VAL A 85 -7.52 10.17 -0.73
C VAL A 85 -8.55 10.37 0.36
N VAL A 86 -9.22 11.52 0.36
CA VAL A 86 -10.38 11.77 1.22
C VAL A 86 -11.56 11.00 0.64
N LEU A 87 -12.21 10.18 1.45
CA LEU A 87 -13.38 9.42 1.00
C LEU A 87 -14.64 10.28 1.08
N GLU A 88 -15.41 10.29 -0.01
CA GLU A 88 -16.63 11.07 -0.20
C GLU A 88 -17.81 10.13 -0.50
N PRO A 89 -19.04 10.46 -0.07
CA PRO A 89 -19.42 11.64 0.73
C PRO A 89 -19.27 11.39 2.25
N PRO A 90 -18.84 12.39 3.05
CA PRO A 90 -18.60 12.22 4.49
C PRO A 90 -19.88 11.89 5.28
N GLU A 91 -21.06 12.25 4.77
CA GLU A 91 -22.35 11.95 5.41
C GLU A 91 -22.63 10.44 5.49
N HIS A 92 -22.02 9.64 4.60
CA HIS A 92 -22.17 8.19 4.58
C HIS A 92 -20.91 7.45 5.01
N LEU A 93 -19.73 8.01 4.74
CA LEU A 93 -18.45 7.35 4.96
C LEU A 93 -17.70 7.85 6.20
N GLY A 94 -18.17 8.91 6.84
CA GLY A 94 -17.44 9.59 7.91
C GLY A 94 -16.24 10.39 7.40
N HIS A 95 -15.38 10.84 8.31
CA HIS A 95 -14.16 11.56 7.95
C HIS A 95 -13.00 10.58 7.78
N VAL A 96 -12.90 9.96 6.60
CA VAL A 96 -11.94 8.88 6.33
C VAL A 96 -10.89 9.28 5.30
N LEU A 97 -9.61 9.03 5.64
CA LEU A 97 -8.50 9.06 4.71
C LEU A 97 -8.12 7.65 4.26
N CYS A 98 -7.89 7.48 2.97
CA CYS A 98 -7.38 6.25 2.38
C CYS A 98 -5.95 6.45 1.86
N GLY A 99 -4.96 5.91 2.58
CA GLY A 99 -3.56 5.88 2.16
C GLY A 99 -3.27 4.66 1.29
N PHE A 100 -2.37 4.82 0.31
CA PHE A 100 -1.97 3.74 -0.61
C PHE A 100 -0.48 3.45 -0.48
N LEU A 101 -0.14 2.17 -0.27
CA LEU A 101 1.22 1.71 -0.06
C LEU A 101 1.48 0.52 -0.97
N ALA A 102 2.58 0.54 -1.71
CA ALA A 102 2.95 -0.55 -2.61
C ALA A 102 4.41 -0.97 -2.42
N GLY A 103 4.73 -2.19 -2.85
CA GLY A 103 6.08 -2.74 -2.80
C GLY A 103 6.39 -3.47 -1.49
N GLU A 104 7.69 -3.65 -1.20
CA GLU A 104 8.19 -4.37 -0.02
C GLU A 104 7.77 -3.70 1.29
N GLU A 105 7.60 -2.38 1.27
CA GLU A 105 7.06 -1.60 2.39
C GLU A 105 5.61 -1.98 2.71
N SER A 106 4.81 -2.30 1.69
CA SER A 106 3.44 -2.80 1.84
C SER A 106 3.41 -4.17 2.49
N GLU A 107 4.31 -5.05 2.07
CA GLU A 107 4.46 -6.41 2.63
C GLU A 107 4.99 -6.35 4.07
N PHE A 108 5.90 -5.42 4.36
CA PHE A 108 6.35 -5.17 5.73
C PHE A 108 5.20 -4.68 6.62
N MET A 109 4.38 -3.75 6.12
CA MET A 109 3.22 -3.24 6.86
C MET A 109 2.21 -4.36 7.22
N GLU A 110 2.03 -5.39 6.38
CA GLU A 110 1.19 -6.56 6.69
C GLU A 110 1.68 -7.36 7.91
N THR A 111 2.94 -7.17 8.32
CA THR A 111 3.51 -7.86 9.50
C THR A 111 3.32 -7.08 10.81
N LEU A 112 2.85 -5.83 10.73
CA LEU A 112 2.65 -4.96 11.88
C LEU A 112 1.26 -5.16 12.49
N THR A 113 1.12 -4.84 13.78
CA THR A 113 -0.20 -4.79 14.41
C THR A 113 -0.96 -3.53 14.02
N GLU A 114 -2.28 -3.53 14.21
CA GLU A 114 -3.12 -2.36 13.97
C GLU A 114 -2.68 -1.16 14.82
N GLU A 115 -2.26 -1.39 16.08
CA GLU A 115 -1.76 -0.35 16.99
C GLU A 115 -0.44 0.25 16.50
N GLU A 116 0.48 -0.59 15.99
CA GLU A 116 1.75 -0.13 15.43
C GLU A 116 1.52 0.72 14.17
N ILE A 117 0.59 0.32 13.31
CA ILE A 117 0.20 1.07 12.12
C ILE A 117 -0.46 2.39 12.53
N LEU A 118 -1.40 2.38 13.48
CA LEU A 118 -2.10 3.58 13.94
C LEU A 118 -1.15 4.59 14.59
N SER A 119 -0.23 4.11 15.44
CA SER A 119 0.81 4.93 16.06
C SER A 119 1.69 5.58 14.98
N SER A 120 2.15 4.77 14.02
CA SER A 120 2.95 5.22 12.88
C SER A 120 2.24 6.29 12.05
N MET A 121 0.95 6.09 11.72
CA MET A 121 0.16 7.06 10.96
C MET A 121 -0.08 8.35 11.76
N THR A 122 -0.31 8.25 13.07
CA THR A 122 -0.46 9.42 13.94
C THR A 122 0.81 10.26 13.96
N ASP A 123 1.97 9.62 14.13
CA ASP A 123 3.27 10.29 14.12
C ASP A 123 3.57 10.90 12.74
N LEU A 124 3.19 10.21 11.66
CA LEU A 124 3.29 10.72 10.30
C LEU A 124 2.49 12.03 10.14
N PHE A 125 1.20 12.05 10.49
CA PHE A 125 0.40 13.26 10.34
C PHE A 125 0.89 14.39 11.24
N ARG A 126 1.24 14.11 12.50
CA ARG A 126 1.81 15.11 13.42
C ARG A 126 3.06 15.79 12.85
N ARG A 127 3.92 15.01 12.20
CA ARG A 127 5.14 15.51 11.56
C ARG A 127 4.84 16.45 10.40
N PHE A 128 3.82 16.16 9.60
CA PHE A 128 3.52 16.93 8.38
C PHE A 128 2.56 18.10 8.61
N THR A 129 1.67 18.02 9.60
CA THR A 129 0.69 19.09 9.90
C THR A 129 1.14 19.99 11.05
N GLY A 130 2.11 19.56 11.85
CA GLY A 130 2.55 20.27 13.06
C GLY A 130 1.50 20.28 14.17
N LYS A 131 0.48 19.42 14.10
CA LYS A 131 -0.62 19.29 15.07
C LYS A 131 -0.73 17.86 15.59
#